data_AF-A0A6C0DDA7-F1
#
_entry.id   AF-A0A6C0DDA7-F1
#
_cell.length_a   1.000
_cell.length_b   1.000
_cell.length_c   1.000
_cell.angle_alpha   90.00
_cell.angle_beta   90.00
_cell.angle_gamma   90.00
#
_symmetry.space_group_name_H-M   'P 1'
#
loop_
_entity.id
_entity.type
_entity.pdbx_description
1 polymer ?
#
loop_
_entity_poly.entity_id
_entity_poly.type
_entity_poly.pdbx_seq_one_letter_code
_entity_poly.pdbx_strand_id
1 'polypeptide(L)'
;MTSWLKVPRAKKGEPAPRPLFFQATNTSYTTDFLGYFYAKMFASKANKELHVYDTPISPGYGLIQNTFEHEEVNFVDSILPSSISLSGQQNRLLEFLVSLKSNDFHQGAQEFLRWNPSMLNTFQETIRLNDLESPASFHVGLHLARNIPISLYISAIKQGISKQGECSIFVMADSPDLLSEFRRRADKSWSIVDIPPPVSGRPGTRGALQTYTNFLTGLYVLQQAPKVISALSSPVGKFLFLTNRSTFNSLDTNTFTFF
;
A
#
# COMPACT_ATOMS: atom_id res chain seq x y z
N MET A 1 -53.45 -10.18 -29.86
CA MET A 1 -53.06 -10.86 -28.61
C MET A 1 -51.70 -10.33 -28.18
N THR A 2 -51.67 -9.34 -27.29
CA THR A 2 -50.43 -8.83 -26.68
C THR A 2 -50.60 -8.97 -25.17
N SER A 3 -49.87 -9.94 -24.62
CA SER A 3 -49.82 -10.25 -23.20
C SER A 3 -49.30 -9.04 -22.41
N TRP A 4 -50.17 -8.44 -21.60
CA TRP A 4 -49.79 -7.46 -20.58
C TRP A 4 -49.27 -8.23 -19.36
N LEU A 5 -48.02 -8.70 -19.44
CA LEU A 5 -47.29 -9.15 -18.26
C LEU A 5 -47.11 -7.94 -17.34
N LYS A 6 -48.00 -7.81 -16.36
CA LYS A 6 -47.81 -6.95 -15.19
C LYS A 6 -46.60 -7.49 -14.43
N VAL A 7 -45.43 -6.95 -14.72
CA VAL A 7 -44.26 -7.06 -13.84
C VAL A 7 -44.68 -6.50 -12.47
N PRO A 8 -44.52 -7.22 -11.36
CA PRO A 8 -44.86 -6.69 -10.05
C PRO A 8 -44.00 -5.44 -9.81
N ARG A 9 -44.63 -4.26 -9.70
CA ARG A 9 -43.94 -3.10 -9.15
C ARG A 9 -43.65 -3.40 -7.69
N ALA A 10 -42.36 -3.48 -7.35
CA ALA A 10 -41.94 -3.54 -5.96
C ALA A 10 -42.64 -2.42 -5.18
N LYS A 11 -43.27 -2.79 -4.06
CA LYS A 11 -43.79 -1.81 -3.10
C LYS A 11 -42.66 -0.84 -2.77
N LYS A 12 -43.00 0.45 -2.65
CA LYS A 12 -42.10 1.54 -2.21
C LYS A 12 -41.70 1.29 -0.74
N GLY A 13 -40.89 0.26 -0.52
CA GLY A 13 -40.11 0.12 0.70
C GLY A 13 -39.08 1.23 0.72
N GLU A 14 -38.69 1.67 1.89
CA GLU A 14 -37.52 2.54 2.05
C GLU A 14 -36.39 1.96 1.20
N PRO A 15 -35.75 2.76 0.33
CA PRO A 15 -34.67 2.25 -0.48
C PRO A 15 -33.63 1.68 0.48
N ALA A 16 -33.37 0.37 0.36
CA ALA A 16 -32.32 -0.30 1.11
C ALA A 16 -31.05 0.59 1.07
N PRO A 17 -30.35 0.74 2.20
CA PRO A 17 -29.21 1.64 2.28
C PRO A 17 -28.23 1.32 1.15
N ARG A 18 -27.98 2.31 0.29
CA ARG A 18 -27.10 2.12 -0.88
C ARG A 18 -25.68 1.82 -0.41
N PRO A 19 -25.06 0.73 -0.87
CA PRO A 19 -23.69 0.41 -0.51
C PRO A 19 -22.72 1.46 -1.06
N LEU A 20 -21.55 1.57 -0.42
CA LEU A 20 -20.44 2.36 -0.93
C LEU A 20 -19.65 1.54 -1.93
N PHE A 21 -19.06 2.20 -2.92
CA PHE A 21 -18.28 1.55 -3.96
C PHE A 21 -16.90 2.18 -4.09
N PHE A 22 -15.87 1.34 -4.05
CA PHE A 22 -14.49 1.66 -4.33
C PHE A 22 -14.00 0.85 -5.54
N GLN A 23 -13.21 1.49 -6.40
CA GLN A 23 -12.60 0.85 -7.56
C GLN A 23 -11.09 1.02 -7.48
N ALA A 24 -10.37 -0.11 -7.38
CA ALA A 24 -8.94 -0.10 -7.57
C ALA A 24 -8.63 0.15 -9.05
N THR A 25 -7.67 1.02 -9.34
CA THR A 25 -7.36 1.49 -10.70
C THR A 25 -6.05 0.92 -11.25
N ASN A 26 -5.21 0.33 -10.39
CA ASN A 26 -3.89 -0.19 -10.70
C ASN A 26 -2.93 0.84 -11.33
N THR A 27 -3.14 2.12 -11.03
CA THR A 27 -2.20 3.18 -11.43
C THR A 27 -0.92 3.16 -10.59
N SER A 28 -1.05 2.76 -9.32
CA SER A 28 0.03 2.55 -8.37
C SER A 28 -0.50 1.70 -7.22
N TYR A 29 0.14 0.58 -6.93
CA TYR A 29 -0.32 -0.38 -5.91
C TYR A 29 -0.60 0.30 -4.56
N THR A 30 0.33 1.10 -4.06
CA THR A 30 0.16 1.79 -2.77
C THR A 30 -0.88 2.91 -2.82
N THR A 31 -1.13 3.51 -3.99
CA THR A 31 -2.25 4.46 -4.14
C THR A 31 -3.59 3.75 -3.99
N ASP A 32 -3.74 2.57 -4.60
CA ASP A 32 -4.95 1.76 -4.45
C ASP A 32 -5.10 1.21 -3.02
N PHE A 33 -4.00 0.83 -2.35
CA PHE A 33 -4.03 0.41 -0.94
C PHE A 33 -4.53 1.54 -0.03
N LEU A 34 -4.03 2.76 -0.22
CA LEU A 34 -4.47 3.93 0.53
C LEU A 34 -5.93 4.26 0.23
N GLY A 35 -6.34 4.22 -1.05
CA GLY A 35 -7.72 4.43 -1.47
C GLY A 35 -8.68 3.41 -0.84
N TYR A 36 -8.31 2.12 -0.84
CA TYR A 36 -9.06 1.06 -0.19
C TYR A 36 -9.18 1.30 1.33
N PHE A 37 -8.07 1.65 1.98
CA PHE A 37 -8.07 1.99 3.41
C PHE A 37 -9.03 3.14 3.73
N TYR A 38 -8.97 4.24 2.97
CA TYR A 38 -9.85 5.39 3.16
C TYR A 38 -11.33 5.02 2.95
N ALA A 39 -11.60 4.21 1.92
CA ALA A 39 -12.94 3.70 1.65
C ALA A 39 -13.47 2.84 2.80
N LYS A 40 -12.64 1.94 3.34
CA LYS A 40 -13.02 1.05 4.45
C LYS A 40 -13.27 1.83 5.75
N MET A 41 -12.42 2.80 6.07
CA MET A 41 -12.63 3.72 7.20
C MET A 41 -13.95 4.48 7.09
N PHE A 42 -14.23 5.06 5.92
CA PHE A 42 -15.46 5.81 5.69
C PHE A 42 -16.70 4.92 5.76
N ALA A 43 -16.63 3.71 5.19
CA ALA A 43 -17.70 2.72 5.21
C ALA A 43 -18.03 2.25 6.62
N SER A 44 -17.00 1.89 7.40
CA SER A 44 -17.14 1.52 8.81
C SER A 44 -17.77 2.65 9.62
N LYS A 45 -17.30 3.90 9.46
CA LYS A 45 -17.89 5.05 10.15
C LYS A 45 -19.35 5.29 9.77
N ALA A 46 -19.68 5.13 8.50
CA ALA A 46 -21.03 5.33 7.98
C ALA A 46 -21.97 4.15 8.28
N ASN A 47 -21.47 3.07 8.89
CA ASN A 47 -22.17 1.79 9.06
C ASN A 47 -22.79 1.31 7.73
N LYS A 48 -21.97 1.30 6.67
CA LYS A 48 -22.37 0.90 5.32
C LYS A 48 -21.47 -0.20 4.79
N GLU A 49 -22.06 -1.11 4.04
CA GLU A 49 -21.31 -2.09 3.27
C GLU A 49 -20.41 -1.40 2.24
N LEU A 50 -19.18 -1.92 2.13
CA LEU A 50 -18.23 -1.53 1.10
C LEU A 50 -18.16 -2.61 0.03
N HIS A 51 -18.43 -2.21 -1.21
CA HIS A 51 -18.20 -3.02 -2.38
C HIS A 51 -16.92 -2.57 -3.08
N VAL A 52 -16.05 -3.52 -3.41
CA VAL A 52 -14.75 -3.27 -4.03
C VAL A 52 -14.70 -3.93 -5.40
N TYR A 53 -14.50 -3.13 -6.43
CA TYR A 53 -14.04 -3.63 -7.71
C TYR A 53 -12.52 -3.73 -7.67
N ASP A 54 -12.02 -4.95 -7.55
CA ASP A 54 -10.60 -5.24 -7.38
C ASP A 54 -9.93 -5.51 -8.72
N THR A 55 -8.97 -4.68 -9.10
CA THR A 55 -8.28 -4.83 -10.37
C THR A 55 -7.28 -5.98 -10.29
N PRO A 56 -7.31 -6.95 -11.23
CA PRO A 56 -6.43 -8.10 -11.17
C PRO A 56 -4.97 -7.72 -11.49
N ILE A 57 -4.03 -8.25 -10.71
CA ILE A 57 -2.59 -8.26 -11.02
C ILE A 57 -2.27 -9.32 -12.07
N SER A 58 -2.93 -10.47 -11.95
CA SER A 58 -2.84 -11.58 -12.90
C SER A 58 -4.19 -12.33 -12.92
N PRO A 59 -4.45 -13.21 -13.90
CA PRO A 59 -5.70 -13.98 -13.93
C PRO A 59 -5.93 -14.74 -12.63
N GLY A 60 -7.05 -14.47 -11.96
CA GLY A 60 -7.39 -15.08 -10.67
C GLY A 60 -6.65 -14.50 -9.46
N TYR A 61 -5.95 -13.39 -9.61
CA TYR A 61 -5.24 -12.71 -8.52
C TYR A 61 -5.60 -11.22 -8.48
N GLY A 62 -6.52 -10.86 -7.59
CA GLY A 62 -6.93 -9.49 -7.29
C GLY A 62 -5.88 -8.72 -6.51
N LEU A 63 -5.77 -7.41 -6.74
CA LEU A 63 -4.81 -6.54 -6.07
C LEU A 63 -5.06 -6.47 -4.57
N ILE A 64 -6.29 -6.24 -4.13
CA ILE A 64 -6.64 -6.05 -2.72
C ILE A 64 -7.01 -7.37 -2.06
N GLN A 65 -7.88 -8.16 -2.68
CA GLN A 65 -8.45 -9.38 -2.12
C GLN A 65 -7.37 -10.41 -1.75
N ASN A 66 -6.34 -10.52 -2.57
CA ASN A 66 -5.24 -11.46 -2.33
C ASN A 66 -4.12 -10.89 -1.44
N THR A 67 -4.12 -9.57 -1.19
CA THR A 67 -3.02 -8.90 -0.48
C THR A 67 -3.32 -8.71 1.01
N PHE A 68 -4.53 -8.27 1.31
CA PHE A 68 -4.94 -7.96 2.68
C PHE A 68 -6.05 -8.89 3.16
N GLU A 69 -6.15 -8.98 4.47
CA GLU A 69 -7.34 -9.52 5.10
C GLU A 69 -8.53 -8.59 4.85
N HIS A 70 -9.67 -9.18 4.52
CA HIS A 70 -10.80 -8.46 3.93
C HIS A 70 -12.15 -8.91 4.48
N GLU A 71 -12.18 -9.23 5.78
CA GLU A 71 -13.45 -9.40 6.49
C GLU A 71 -14.34 -8.17 6.27
N GLU A 72 -15.63 -8.42 6.05
CA GLU A 72 -16.68 -7.42 5.88
C GLU A 72 -16.60 -6.57 4.60
N VAL A 73 -15.92 -7.07 3.56
CA VAL A 73 -15.85 -6.43 2.23
C VAL A 73 -16.43 -7.32 1.15
N ASN A 74 -17.29 -6.75 0.31
CA ASN A 74 -17.89 -7.45 -0.83
C ASN A 74 -17.09 -7.16 -2.11
N PHE A 75 -16.34 -8.14 -2.60
CA PHE A 75 -15.65 -8.03 -3.89
C PHE A 75 -16.62 -8.27 -5.05
N VAL A 76 -16.56 -7.43 -6.08
CA VAL A 76 -17.48 -7.47 -7.22
C VAL A 76 -16.75 -7.37 -8.56
N ASP A 77 -17.26 -8.08 -9.56
CA ASP A 77 -16.68 -8.13 -10.91
C ASP A 77 -17.21 -7.02 -11.85
N SER A 78 -18.07 -6.14 -11.35
CA SER A 78 -18.62 -5.04 -12.15
C SER A 78 -19.07 -3.86 -11.27
N ILE A 79 -19.18 -2.69 -11.89
CA ILE A 79 -19.71 -1.48 -11.25
C ILE A 79 -21.19 -1.71 -10.93
N LEU A 80 -21.57 -1.43 -9.69
CA LEU A 80 -22.95 -1.58 -9.21
C LEU A 80 -23.76 -0.30 -9.48
N PRO A 81 -24.81 -0.33 -10.32
CA PRO A 81 -25.57 0.87 -10.71
C PRO A 81 -26.26 1.58 -9.54
N SER A 82 -26.59 0.87 -8.46
CA SER A 82 -27.27 1.40 -7.27
C SER A 82 -26.30 1.85 -6.17
N SER A 83 -24.99 1.70 -6.36
CA SER A 83 -23.99 2.05 -5.35
C SER A 83 -23.64 3.53 -5.34
N ILE A 84 -23.08 4.00 -4.23
CA ILE A 84 -22.51 5.34 -4.11
C ILE A 84 -21.01 5.23 -4.38
N SER A 85 -20.57 5.68 -5.56
CA SER A 85 -19.14 5.75 -5.87
C SER A 85 -18.44 6.77 -4.98
N LEU A 86 -17.37 6.33 -4.31
CA LEU A 86 -16.55 7.21 -3.49
C LEU A 86 -15.72 8.20 -4.32
N SER A 87 -15.41 7.89 -5.58
CA SER A 87 -14.77 8.85 -6.49
C SER A 87 -15.66 10.08 -6.75
N GLY A 88 -16.99 9.90 -6.72
CA GLY A 88 -17.96 11.00 -6.80
C GLY A 88 -18.23 11.71 -5.46
N GLN A 89 -17.55 11.30 -4.38
CA GLN A 89 -17.74 11.84 -3.02
C GLN A 89 -16.41 12.28 -2.38
N GLN A 90 -15.38 12.59 -3.18
CA GLN A 90 -14.04 12.93 -2.71
C GLN A 90 -14.02 14.01 -1.61
N ASN A 91 -14.82 15.08 -1.75
CA ASN A 91 -14.86 16.14 -0.74
C ASN A 91 -15.38 15.64 0.61
N ARG A 92 -16.46 14.83 0.62
CA ARG A 92 -17.00 14.24 1.87
C ARG A 92 -16.04 13.24 2.49
N LEU A 93 -15.38 12.45 1.65
CA LEU A 93 -14.34 11.54 2.11
C LEU A 93 -13.20 12.32 2.76
N LEU A 94 -12.73 13.40 2.12
CA LEU A 94 -11.67 14.25 2.66
C LEU A 94 -12.08 14.93 3.97
N GLU A 95 -13.28 15.52 4.04
CA GLU A 95 -13.83 16.12 5.26
C GLU A 95 -13.86 15.11 6.41
N PHE A 96 -14.30 13.88 6.14
CA PHE A 96 -14.26 12.79 7.10
C PHE A 96 -12.83 12.46 7.53
N LEU A 97 -11.91 12.25 6.58
CA LEU A 97 -10.54 11.86 6.87
C LEU A 97 -9.80 12.92 7.71
N VAL A 98 -10.01 14.20 7.41
CA VAL A 98 -9.44 15.32 8.19
C VAL A 98 -10.03 15.40 9.60
N SER A 99 -11.26 14.91 9.80
CA SER A 99 -11.90 14.88 11.12
C SER A 99 -11.38 13.76 12.05
N LEU A 100 -10.64 12.78 11.51
CA LEU A 100 -10.12 11.66 12.28
C LEU A 100 -8.94 12.09 13.16
N LYS A 101 -8.86 11.50 14.36
CA LYS A 101 -7.67 11.65 15.20
C LYS A 101 -6.53 10.82 14.60
N SER A 102 -5.29 11.30 14.77
CA SER A 102 -4.09 10.60 14.28
C SER A 102 -4.03 9.15 14.75
N ASN A 103 -4.35 8.88 16.02
CA ASN A 103 -4.32 7.51 16.57
C ASN A 103 -5.34 6.59 15.90
N ASP A 104 -6.58 7.06 15.70
CA ASP A 104 -7.63 6.28 15.03
C ASP A 104 -7.21 5.94 13.60
N PHE A 105 -6.50 6.86 12.95
CA PHE A 105 -6.02 6.70 11.59
C PHE A 105 -4.91 5.66 11.47
N HIS A 106 -3.91 5.68 12.36
CA HIS A 106 -2.86 4.65 12.40
C HIS A 106 -3.41 3.28 12.82
N GLN A 107 -4.28 3.23 13.84
CA GLN A 107 -4.89 1.98 14.29
C GLN A 107 -5.74 1.36 13.18
N GLY A 108 -6.58 2.16 12.52
CA GLY A 108 -7.37 1.70 11.38
C GLY A 108 -6.51 1.19 10.24
N ALA A 109 -5.37 1.83 9.94
CA ALA A 109 -4.45 1.34 8.91
C ALA A 109 -3.83 -0.01 9.28
N GLN A 110 -3.42 -0.20 10.54
CA GLN A 110 -2.85 -1.46 11.02
C GLN A 110 -3.87 -2.60 11.05
N GLU A 111 -5.15 -2.27 11.22
CA GLU A 111 -6.25 -3.23 11.19
C GLU A 111 -6.67 -3.59 9.76
N PHE A 112 -6.89 -2.57 8.92
CA PHE A 112 -7.47 -2.75 7.57
C PHE A 112 -6.45 -3.09 6.49
N LEU A 113 -5.18 -2.77 6.69
CA LEU A 113 -4.06 -3.13 5.80
C LEU A 113 -3.23 -4.26 6.40
N ARG A 114 -3.88 -5.16 7.16
CA ARG A 114 -3.24 -6.38 7.66
C ARG A 114 -3.00 -7.35 6.51
N TRP A 115 -1.76 -7.79 6.35
CA TRP A 115 -1.38 -8.77 5.33
C TRP A 115 -2.16 -10.07 5.50
N ASN A 116 -2.66 -10.63 4.39
CA ASN A 116 -3.24 -11.97 4.41
C ASN A 116 -2.20 -13.02 4.85
N PRO A 117 -2.54 -14.02 5.67
CA PRO A 117 -1.62 -15.11 6.04
C PRO A 117 -0.90 -15.78 4.87
N SER A 118 -1.56 -15.95 3.71
CA SER A 118 -0.92 -16.50 2.51
C SER A 118 0.18 -15.59 1.96
N MET A 119 0.02 -14.27 2.09
CA MET A 119 1.03 -13.29 1.71
C MET A 119 2.22 -13.30 2.65
N LEU A 120 2.00 -13.47 3.96
CA LEU A 120 3.11 -13.61 4.91
C LEU A 120 4.01 -14.80 4.57
N ASN A 121 3.43 -15.94 4.21
CA ASN A 121 4.20 -17.10 3.74
C ASN A 121 4.97 -16.78 2.44
N THR A 122 4.35 -16.02 1.53
CA THR A 122 4.99 -15.59 0.29
C THR A 122 6.17 -14.65 0.53
N PHE A 123 6.06 -13.75 1.51
CA PHE A 123 7.16 -12.86 1.90
C PHE A 123 8.33 -13.65 2.46
N GLN A 124 8.07 -14.59 3.37
CA GLN A 124 9.10 -15.44 3.96
C GLN A 124 9.86 -16.23 2.90
N GLU A 125 9.15 -16.81 1.93
CA GLU A 125 9.76 -17.54 0.83
C GLU A 125 10.59 -16.61 -0.09
N THR A 126 10.07 -15.42 -0.39
CA THR A 126 10.79 -14.43 -1.21
C THR A 126 12.06 -13.94 -0.51
N ILE A 127 12.00 -13.68 0.79
CA ILE A 127 13.16 -13.32 1.63
C ILE A 127 14.22 -14.42 1.58
N ARG A 128 13.80 -15.68 1.76
CA ARG A 128 14.68 -16.86 1.72
C ARG A 128 15.34 -17.04 0.34
N LEU A 129 14.58 -16.90 -0.74
CA LEU A 129 15.08 -17.08 -2.11
C LEU A 129 16.07 -15.99 -2.54
N ASN A 130 15.98 -14.81 -1.94
CA ASN A 130 16.91 -13.69 -2.20
C ASN A 130 18.06 -13.62 -1.17
N ASP A 131 18.20 -14.63 -0.32
CA ASP A 131 19.24 -14.71 0.72
C ASP A 131 19.30 -13.43 1.59
N LEU A 132 18.13 -12.87 1.88
CA LEU A 132 18.04 -11.66 2.70
C LEU A 132 18.20 -12.03 4.17
N GLU A 133 18.91 -11.18 4.91
CA GLU A 133 18.91 -11.22 6.36
C GLU A 133 17.48 -11.08 6.92
N SER A 134 17.30 -11.44 8.20
CA SER A 134 16.04 -11.22 8.89
C SER A 134 15.60 -9.76 8.74
N PRO A 135 14.36 -9.45 8.35
CA PRO A 135 13.91 -8.06 8.17
C PRO A 135 14.15 -7.13 9.37
N ALA A 136 14.17 -7.69 10.59
CA ALA A 136 14.44 -6.96 11.82
C ALA A 136 15.93 -6.69 12.09
N SER A 137 16.87 -7.28 11.33
CA SER A 137 18.32 -7.03 11.48
C SER A 137 18.78 -5.77 10.74
N PHE A 138 17.98 -5.26 9.80
CA PHE A 138 18.30 -4.00 9.13
C PHE A 138 18.27 -2.84 10.13
N HIS A 139 19.28 -1.97 10.07
CA HIS A 139 19.30 -0.76 10.89
C HIS A 139 18.34 0.30 10.35
N VAL A 140 18.22 0.37 9.03
CA VAL A 140 17.38 1.35 8.33
C VAL A 140 16.64 0.68 7.18
N GLY A 141 15.32 0.89 7.13
CA GLY A 141 14.52 0.71 5.93
C GLY A 141 14.46 2.02 5.16
N LEU A 142 14.78 1.99 3.88
CA LEU A 142 14.88 3.18 3.03
C LEU A 142 13.97 3.05 1.80
N HIS A 143 13.18 4.09 1.52
CA HIS A 143 12.47 4.23 0.26
C HIS A 143 12.90 5.50 -0.49
N LEU A 144 13.52 5.32 -1.65
CA LEU A 144 14.03 6.38 -2.52
C LEU A 144 12.95 6.84 -3.52
N ALA A 145 12.36 8.00 -3.24
CA ALA A 145 11.36 8.62 -4.09
C ALA A 145 12.00 9.56 -5.14
N ARG A 146 11.44 9.61 -6.36
CA ARG A 146 12.02 10.35 -7.52
C ARG A 146 12.32 11.83 -7.27
N ASN A 147 11.56 12.50 -6.40
CA ASN A 147 11.65 13.95 -6.22
C ASN A 147 12.46 14.37 -4.98
N ILE A 148 13.19 13.43 -4.37
CA ILE A 148 13.96 13.69 -3.15
C ILE A 148 15.45 13.58 -3.45
N PRO A 149 16.24 14.63 -3.22
CA PRO A 149 17.68 14.58 -3.43
C PRO A 149 18.35 13.48 -2.59
N ILE A 150 19.20 12.66 -3.24
CA ILE A 150 19.95 11.56 -2.60
C ILE A 150 20.77 12.04 -1.38
N SER A 151 21.26 13.28 -1.40
CA SER A 151 21.99 13.87 -0.28
C SER A 151 21.16 13.98 1.00
N LEU A 152 19.84 14.18 0.91
CA LEU A 152 18.97 14.23 2.09
C LEU A 152 18.85 12.85 2.76
N TYR A 153 18.71 11.79 1.96
CA TYR A 153 18.70 10.42 2.47
C TYR A 153 19.99 10.09 3.20
N ILE A 154 21.15 10.39 2.60
CA ILE A 154 22.46 10.14 3.21
C ILE A 154 22.60 10.88 4.55
N SER A 155 22.23 12.17 4.59
CA SER A 155 22.26 12.96 5.82
C SER A 155 21.34 12.38 6.90
N ALA A 156 20.11 11.99 6.54
CA ALA A 156 19.14 11.43 7.48
C ALA A 156 19.56 10.06 8.05
N ILE A 157 20.23 9.24 7.23
CA ILE A 157 20.84 7.98 7.67
C ILE A 157 21.96 8.27 8.67
N LYS A 158 22.90 9.16 8.33
CA LYS A 158 24.03 9.53 9.21
C LYS A 158 23.58 10.11 10.56
N GLN A 159 22.53 10.93 10.57
CA GLN A 159 21.95 11.45 11.81
C GLN A 159 21.24 10.37 12.64
N GLY A 160 20.78 9.30 11.99
CA GLY A 160 20.01 8.23 12.61
C GLY A 160 20.82 7.12 13.24
N ILE A 161 22.07 6.95 12.83
CA ILE A 161 22.92 5.86 13.30
C ILE A 161 23.78 6.41 14.44
N SER A 162 23.62 5.83 15.64
CA SER A 162 24.26 6.30 16.87
C SER A 162 25.76 5.97 16.97
N LYS A 163 26.31 5.16 16.06
CA LYS A 163 27.73 4.80 16.02
C LYS A 163 28.29 5.01 14.62
N GLN A 164 29.48 5.60 14.53
CA GLN A 164 30.34 5.45 13.36
C GLN A 164 30.69 3.95 13.25
N GLY A 165 30.06 3.24 12.32
CA GLY A 165 30.17 1.79 12.21
C GLY A 165 29.34 1.23 11.06
N GLU A 166 29.45 -0.08 10.85
CA GLU A 166 28.70 -0.83 9.85
C GLU A 166 27.20 -0.57 10.00
N CYS A 167 26.54 -0.26 8.88
CA CYS A 167 25.10 -0.03 8.84
C CYS A 167 24.49 -0.90 7.75
N SER A 168 23.55 -1.76 8.12
CA SER A 168 22.73 -2.53 7.18
C SER A 168 21.47 -1.75 6.82
N ILE A 169 21.25 -1.56 5.51
CA ILE A 169 20.16 -0.76 4.96
C ILE A 169 19.42 -1.62 3.95
N PHE A 170 18.13 -1.84 4.18
CA PHE A 170 17.25 -2.36 3.14
C PHE A 170 16.67 -1.19 2.35
N VAL A 171 16.75 -1.24 1.01
CA VAL A 171 16.33 -0.15 0.14
C VAL A 171 15.33 -0.59 -0.91
N MET A 172 14.26 0.20 -1.06
CA MET A 172 13.39 0.23 -2.23
C MET A 172 13.59 1.56 -2.96
N ALA A 173 13.48 1.55 -4.28
CA ALA A 173 13.60 2.76 -5.09
C ALA A 173 12.53 2.80 -6.19
N ASP A 174 12.04 4.00 -6.49
CA ASP A 174 11.11 4.23 -7.61
C ASP A 174 11.73 3.94 -8.98
N SER A 175 13.06 3.91 -9.07
CA SER A 175 13.80 3.57 -10.31
C SER A 175 15.17 2.93 -10.03
N PRO A 176 15.68 2.12 -10.99
CA PRO A 176 17.04 1.59 -10.92
C PRO A 176 18.13 2.68 -10.89
N ASP A 177 17.89 3.82 -11.53
CA ASP A 177 18.84 4.93 -11.58
C ASP A 177 19.03 5.58 -10.21
N LEU A 178 17.94 5.77 -9.45
CA LEU A 178 18.00 6.29 -8.09
C LEU A 178 18.78 5.36 -7.16
N LEU A 179 18.52 4.05 -7.27
CA LEU A 179 19.25 3.04 -6.50
C LEU A 179 20.75 3.06 -6.84
N SER A 180 21.08 3.13 -8.14
CA SER A 180 22.46 3.20 -8.61
C SER A 180 23.16 4.46 -8.11
N GLU A 181 22.47 5.61 -8.14
CA GLU A 181 23.00 6.86 -7.63
C GLU A 181 23.22 6.82 -6.12
N PHE A 182 22.26 6.29 -5.36
CA PHE A 182 22.37 6.11 -3.92
C PHE A 182 23.59 5.26 -3.57
N ARG A 183 23.73 4.08 -4.19
CA ARG A 183 24.89 3.18 -3.99
C ARG A 183 26.22 3.84 -4.31
N ARG A 184 26.28 4.70 -5.32
CA ARG A 184 27.49 5.45 -5.67
C ARG A 184 27.89 6.45 -4.59
N ARG A 185 26.91 7.14 -3.99
CA ARG A 185 27.14 8.22 -3.02
C ARG A 185 27.15 7.75 -1.56
N ALA A 186 26.61 6.57 -1.28
CA ALA A 186 26.54 6.00 0.05
C ALA A 186 27.93 5.71 0.63
N ASP A 187 28.00 5.69 1.97
CA ASP A 187 29.21 5.33 2.68
C ASP A 187 29.62 3.89 2.36
N LYS A 188 30.92 3.64 2.15
CA LYS A 188 31.44 2.32 1.78
C LYS A 188 31.36 1.30 2.93
N SER A 189 31.19 1.77 4.16
CA SER A 189 30.93 0.92 5.33
C SER A 189 29.48 0.43 5.44
N TRP A 190 28.57 0.92 4.58
CA TRP A 190 27.16 0.51 4.61
C TRP A 190 26.93 -0.74 3.75
N SER A 191 26.22 -1.71 4.31
CA SER A 191 25.65 -2.84 3.57
C SER A 191 24.29 -2.43 3.01
N ILE A 192 24.16 -2.35 1.69
CA ILE A 192 22.94 -1.88 1.01
C ILE A 192 22.30 -3.04 0.26
N VAL A 193 21.15 -3.47 0.75
CA VAL A 193 20.43 -4.65 0.27
C VAL A 193 19.10 -4.22 -0.37
N ASP A 194 18.77 -4.79 -1.52
CA ASP A 194 17.48 -4.62 -2.21
C ASP A 194 16.98 -5.99 -2.71
N ILE A 195 15.69 -6.07 -3.04
CA ILE A 195 15.17 -7.24 -3.76
C ILE A 195 15.37 -6.97 -5.26
N PRO A 196 16.20 -7.75 -5.95
CA PRO A 196 16.44 -7.53 -7.36
C PRO A 196 15.15 -7.72 -8.18
N PRO A 197 14.99 -6.97 -9.29
CA PRO A 197 13.91 -7.25 -10.22
C PRO A 197 14.07 -8.67 -10.78
N PRO A 198 12.97 -9.37 -11.09
CA PRO A 198 13.04 -10.72 -11.62
C PRO A 198 13.85 -10.76 -12.92
N VAL A 199 14.86 -11.64 -12.96
CA VAL A 199 15.75 -11.81 -14.12
C VAL A 199 14.95 -12.48 -15.24
N SER A 200 14.48 -11.68 -16.20
CA SER A 200 13.91 -12.12 -17.48
C SER A 200 12.80 -13.19 -17.41
N GLY A 201 11.58 -12.76 -17.08
CA GLY A 201 10.37 -13.42 -17.57
C GLY A 201 9.92 -12.72 -18.87
N ARG A 202 9.41 -13.47 -19.85
CA ARG A 202 8.66 -12.84 -20.97
C ARG A 202 7.58 -11.91 -20.36
N PRO A 203 7.35 -10.70 -20.89
CA PRO A 203 6.27 -9.85 -20.42
C PRO A 203 4.97 -10.64 -20.54
N GLY A 204 4.41 -10.99 -19.39
CA GLY A 204 3.34 -11.97 -19.25
C GLY A 204 2.88 -12.05 -17.81
N THR A 205 1.75 -12.72 -17.58
CA THR A 205 1.03 -12.74 -16.30
C THR A 205 1.87 -13.22 -15.12
N ARG A 206 2.77 -14.19 -15.32
CA ARG A 206 3.70 -14.66 -14.28
C ARG A 206 4.73 -13.61 -13.87
N GLY A 207 5.25 -12.82 -14.83
CA GLY A 207 6.21 -11.76 -14.53
C GLY A 207 5.59 -10.59 -13.76
N ALA A 208 4.32 -10.27 -14.07
CA ALA A 208 3.56 -9.25 -13.34
C ALA A 208 3.34 -9.65 -11.88
N LEU A 209 2.89 -10.87 -11.63
CA LEU A 209 2.69 -11.38 -10.27
C LEU A 209 4.00 -11.43 -9.48
N GLN A 210 5.10 -11.91 -10.08
CA GLN A 210 6.39 -11.95 -9.40
C GLN A 210 6.92 -10.54 -9.06
N THR A 211 6.79 -9.59 -9.98
CA THR A 211 7.17 -8.19 -9.73
C THR A 211 6.34 -7.59 -8.60
N TYR A 212 5.04 -7.88 -8.59
CA TYR A 212 4.13 -7.47 -7.53
C TYR A 212 4.51 -8.07 -6.17
N THR A 213 4.79 -9.38 -6.13
CA THR A 213 5.24 -10.06 -4.91
C THR A 213 6.56 -9.52 -4.39
N ASN A 214 7.54 -9.26 -5.26
CA ASN A 214 8.82 -8.64 -4.86
C ASN A 214 8.60 -7.24 -4.28
N PHE A 215 7.71 -6.45 -4.89
CA PHE A 215 7.34 -5.13 -4.39
C PHE A 215 6.71 -5.20 -2.99
N LEU A 216 5.71 -6.07 -2.80
CA LEU A 216 5.07 -6.27 -1.49
C LEU A 216 6.04 -6.80 -0.43
N THR A 217 6.92 -7.73 -0.80
CA THR A 217 7.97 -8.23 0.11
C THR A 217 8.88 -7.08 0.54
N GLY A 218 9.26 -6.18 -0.37
CA GLY A 218 10.02 -4.99 -0.03
C GLY A 218 9.28 -4.09 0.98
N LEU A 219 7.99 -3.84 0.77
CA LEU A 219 7.18 -3.08 1.73
C LEU A 219 7.16 -3.75 3.11
N TYR A 220 6.96 -5.08 3.13
CA TYR A 220 6.97 -5.86 4.36
C TYR A 220 8.31 -5.72 5.08
N VAL A 221 9.45 -5.87 4.38
CA VAL A 221 10.78 -5.70 4.99
C VAL A 221 10.96 -4.30 5.56
N LEU A 222 10.56 -3.26 4.82
CA LEU A 222 10.63 -1.88 5.30
C LEU A 222 9.79 -1.67 6.57
N GLN A 223 8.59 -2.26 6.66
CA GLN A 223 7.73 -2.17 7.86
C GLN A 223 8.35 -2.84 9.11
N GLN A 224 9.25 -3.81 8.93
CA GLN A 224 9.92 -4.48 10.05
C GLN A 224 11.18 -3.74 10.53
N ALA A 225 11.72 -2.83 9.72
CA ALA A 225 12.93 -2.10 10.09
C ALA A 225 12.65 -1.18 11.30
N PRO A 226 13.57 -1.05 12.26
CA PRO A 226 13.41 -0.23 13.46
C PRO A 226 13.35 1.28 13.17
N LYS A 227 13.91 1.70 12.03
CA LYS A 227 13.82 3.05 11.51
C LYS A 227 13.51 3.01 10.01
N VAL A 228 12.49 3.74 9.60
CA VAL A 228 12.10 3.89 8.19
C VAL A 228 12.35 5.33 7.75
N ILE A 229 13.01 5.51 6.61
CA ILE A 229 13.23 6.82 5.99
C ILE A 229 12.56 6.81 4.62
N SER A 230 11.62 7.72 4.41
CA SER A 230 10.89 7.86 3.15
C SER A 230 10.39 9.31 2.98
N ALA A 231 9.51 9.52 2.01
CA ALA A 231 8.92 10.80 1.69
C ALA A 231 7.40 10.69 1.74
N LEU A 232 6.74 11.55 2.52
CA LEU A 232 5.29 11.54 2.65
C LEU A 232 4.57 12.08 1.41
N SER A 233 5.28 12.70 0.46
CA SER A 233 4.74 12.98 -0.88
C SER A 233 4.59 11.73 -1.75
N SER A 234 5.22 10.60 -1.38
CA SER A 234 5.11 9.33 -2.11
C SER A 234 4.01 8.45 -1.53
N PRO A 235 3.17 7.79 -2.36
CA PRO A 235 2.22 6.78 -1.89
C PRO A 235 2.86 5.64 -1.09
N VAL A 236 4.09 5.23 -1.44
CA VAL A 236 4.86 4.25 -0.66
C VAL A 236 5.19 4.80 0.73
N GLY A 237 5.67 6.05 0.81
CA GLY A 237 5.97 6.68 2.09
C GLY A 237 4.73 6.87 2.96
N LYS A 238 3.59 7.29 2.39
CA LYS A 238 2.31 7.37 3.10
C LYS A 238 1.87 6.01 3.63
N PHE A 239 1.95 4.96 2.81
CA PHE A 239 1.62 3.59 3.23
C PHE A 239 2.51 3.13 4.40
N LEU A 240 3.82 3.31 4.28
CA LEU A 240 4.78 2.94 5.33
C LEU A 240 4.55 3.74 6.61
N PHE A 241 4.32 5.05 6.52
CA PHE A 241 4.01 5.88 7.69
C PHE A 241 2.82 5.35 8.47
N LEU A 242 1.76 4.92 7.78
CA LEU A 242 0.53 4.45 8.42
C LEU A 242 0.66 3.05 9.02
N THR A 243 1.36 2.15 8.33
CA THR A 243 1.40 0.73 8.67
C THR A 243 2.61 0.33 9.52
N ASN A 244 3.66 1.16 9.53
CA ASN A 244 4.85 0.92 10.32
C ASN A 244 4.53 1.05 11.82
N ARG A 245 5.19 0.22 12.63
CA ARG A 245 5.15 0.26 14.10
C ARG A 245 6.42 0.88 14.70
N SER A 246 7.39 1.21 13.86
CA SER A 246 8.69 1.75 14.26
C SER A 246 8.81 3.24 13.98
N THR A 247 10.03 3.79 14.15
CA THR A 247 10.26 5.22 13.93
C THR A 247 10.24 5.54 12.43
N PHE A 248 9.37 6.45 12.00
CA PHE A 248 9.32 6.94 10.62
C PHE A 248 9.92 8.34 10.54
N ASN A 249 10.81 8.56 9.57
CA ASN A 249 11.41 9.86 9.27
C ASN A 249 11.08 10.28 7.83
N SER A 250 10.32 11.36 7.70
CA SER A 250 9.95 11.95 6.41
C SER A 250 10.98 12.99 5.97
N LEU A 251 11.32 13.04 4.68
CA LEU A 251 12.35 13.96 4.17
C LEU A 251 11.84 15.23 3.47
N ASP A 252 10.53 15.32 3.21
CA ASP A 252 9.92 16.36 2.38
C ASP A 252 8.84 17.17 3.11
N THR A 253 8.01 16.50 3.88
CA THR A 253 6.95 17.12 4.68
C THR A 253 6.83 16.41 6.02
N ASN A 254 6.53 17.18 7.06
CA ASN A 254 6.20 16.67 8.39
C ASN A 254 4.70 16.44 8.55
N THR A 255 3.90 16.77 7.53
CA THR A 255 2.43 16.70 7.57
C THR A 255 1.93 15.69 6.56
N PHE A 256 1.12 14.74 7.04
CA PHE A 256 0.44 13.75 6.21
C PHE A 256 -0.68 14.41 5.40
N THR A 257 -0.77 14.11 4.10
CA THR A 257 -1.86 14.55 3.21
C THR A 257 -2.54 13.34 2.56
N PHE A 258 -3.86 13.39 2.41
CA PHE A 258 -4.65 12.22 1.94
C PHE A 258 -4.59 11.99 0.43
N PHE A 259 -4.34 13.04 -0.36
CA PHE A 259 -4.20 12.98 -1.81
C PHE A 259 -2.90 13.68 -2.21
#